data_AF-A0A959F0N9-F1
#
_entry.id   AF-A0A959F0N9-F1
#
_cell.length_a   1.000
_cell.length_b   1.000
_cell.length_c   1.000
_cell.angle_alpha   90.00
_cell.angle_beta   90.00
_cell.angle_gamma   90.00
#
_symmetry.space_group_name_H-M   'P 1'
#
loop_
_entity.id
_entity.type
_entity.pdbx_description
1 polymer ?
#
loop_
_entity_poly.entity_id
_entity_poly.type
_entity_poly.pdbx_seq_one_letter_code
_entity_poly.pdbx_strand_id
1 'polypeptide(L)'
;MKVESRKICSFILFLLPVLGLQAQVSALLEADSSHLYVGDPLTLRLHVNHPPGTLVEEPVVELGEEGKQLEVLGASRWDTVARGNEILLQKELVVTAWDTGFFLLPAVQLPFSGPGGRDTARTDPFPLEVRSVQTDSVFVAPNKAIVREPWHWKDALPWLIGLGSLALAVLAGWLFVRWRRRPAEPPPAAPERIRPPHEIALEKLTGLESRKLWQQGQIKEYHSELTYILREYLENRFGIQALEQTTREILQQLGRLGLASDVQAQLRELLQTADLVKFAKAQPPAEFHPRVLQQVRELIEQTKPAPPAPEETNES
;
A
#
# COMPACT_ATOMS: atom_id res chain seq x y z
N MET A 1 -20.68 -135.34 21.32
CA MET A 1 -21.79 -135.00 22.23
C MET A 1 -21.62 -133.55 22.67
N LYS A 2 -22.61 -132.70 22.36
CA LYS A 2 -22.82 -131.35 22.92
C LYS A 2 -23.05 -131.45 24.43
N VAL A 3 -22.50 -130.53 25.23
CA VAL A 3 -23.09 -129.89 26.43
C VAL A 3 -22.18 -128.68 26.74
N GLU A 4 -22.51 -127.44 26.34
CA GLU A 4 -23.35 -126.44 27.04
C GLU A 4 -22.65 -125.74 28.24
N SER A 5 -22.57 -124.42 28.08
CA SER A 5 -21.97 -123.40 28.94
C SER A 5 -22.76 -123.10 30.22
N ARG A 6 -22.08 -122.80 31.33
CA ARG A 6 -22.64 -122.01 32.44
C ARG A 6 -21.62 -121.00 32.96
N LYS A 7 -21.94 -119.71 32.76
CA LYS A 7 -21.25 -118.55 33.34
C LYS A 7 -21.76 -118.37 34.78
N ILE A 8 -20.85 -118.23 35.74
CA ILE A 8 -21.17 -117.85 37.13
C ILE A 8 -20.56 -116.46 37.36
N CYS A 9 -21.43 -115.47 37.53
CA CYS A 9 -21.10 -114.12 37.99
C CYS A 9 -20.63 -114.17 39.44
N SER A 10 -19.45 -113.61 39.73
CA SER A 10 -19.04 -113.25 41.09
C SER A 10 -18.83 -111.74 41.15
N PHE A 11 -19.58 -111.09 42.03
CA PHE A 11 -19.71 -109.64 42.19
C PHE A 11 -18.68 -109.20 43.24
N ILE A 12 -17.55 -108.62 42.83
CA ILE A 12 -16.58 -107.99 43.74
C ILE A 12 -16.91 -106.50 43.81
N LEU A 13 -17.45 -106.10 44.96
CA LEU A 13 -17.73 -104.73 45.35
C LEU A 13 -16.38 -104.03 45.66
N PHE A 14 -15.91 -103.19 44.73
CA PHE A 14 -14.70 -102.38 44.91
C PHE A 14 -15.05 -101.16 45.77
N LEU A 15 -14.67 -101.19 47.05
CA LEU A 15 -14.76 -100.05 47.96
C LEU A 15 -13.68 -99.04 47.57
N LEU A 16 -13.99 -98.12 46.65
CA LEU A 16 -13.11 -97.01 46.32
C LEU A 16 -13.01 -96.05 47.51
N PRO A 17 -11.80 -95.70 47.98
CA PRO A 17 -11.66 -94.63 48.96
C PRO A 17 -12.13 -93.33 48.33
N VAL A 18 -12.99 -92.60 49.04
CA VAL A 18 -13.34 -91.21 48.71
C VAL A 18 -12.06 -90.38 48.94
N LEU A 19 -11.24 -90.27 47.90
CA LEU A 19 -10.25 -89.21 47.81
C LEU A 19 -11.04 -87.92 47.71
N GLY A 20 -10.96 -87.09 48.75
CA GLY A 20 -11.53 -85.76 48.74
C GLY A 20 -10.97 -84.99 47.55
N LEU A 21 -11.86 -84.66 46.60
CA LEU A 21 -11.61 -83.64 45.59
C LEU A 21 -11.44 -82.31 46.32
N GLN A 22 -10.20 -81.96 46.66
CA GLN A 22 -9.85 -80.56 46.91
C GLN A 22 -9.98 -79.86 45.55
N ALA A 23 -10.89 -78.89 45.45
CA ALA A 23 -11.02 -78.07 44.26
C ALA A 23 -9.67 -77.38 43.99
N GLN A 24 -9.07 -77.70 42.85
CA GLN A 24 -7.77 -77.17 42.46
C GLN A 24 -7.93 -75.72 41.98
N VAL A 25 -7.02 -74.84 42.40
CA VAL A 25 -6.99 -73.46 41.89
C VAL A 25 -6.71 -73.52 40.39
N SER A 26 -7.61 -72.96 39.59
CA SER A 26 -7.46 -72.89 38.13
C SER A 26 -7.38 -71.43 37.69
N ALA A 27 -6.46 -71.16 36.77
CA ALA A 27 -6.22 -69.84 36.22
C ALA A 27 -6.38 -69.89 34.70
N LEU A 28 -7.19 -68.99 34.16
CA LEU A 28 -7.52 -68.93 32.75
C LEU A 28 -7.36 -67.49 32.26
N LEU A 29 -6.68 -67.32 31.12
CA LEU A 29 -6.48 -66.01 30.49
C LEU A 29 -7.33 -65.93 29.23
N GLU A 30 -8.29 -65.01 29.23
CA GLU A 30 -9.17 -64.73 28.10
C GLU A 30 -8.82 -63.37 27.48
N ALA A 31 -9.06 -63.23 26.19
CA ALA A 31 -8.95 -61.96 25.49
C ALA A 31 -10.10 -61.83 24.51
N ASP A 32 -10.54 -60.60 24.23
CA ASP A 32 -11.59 -60.36 23.24
C ASP A 32 -11.10 -60.63 21.80
N SER A 33 -9.77 -60.62 21.57
CA SER A 33 -9.12 -60.92 20.29
C SER A 33 -7.74 -61.56 20.49
N SER A 34 -7.34 -62.43 19.56
CA SER A 34 -5.97 -62.99 19.45
C SER A 34 -5.05 -62.17 18.53
N HIS A 35 -5.52 -61.02 18.03
CA HIS A 35 -4.75 -60.10 17.21
C HIS A 35 -5.00 -58.65 17.62
N LEU A 36 -3.96 -57.81 17.52
CA LEU A 36 -4.05 -56.35 17.64
C LEU A 36 -3.26 -55.66 16.52
N TYR A 37 -3.50 -54.37 16.30
CA TYR A 37 -2.61 -53.56 15.49
C TYR A 37 -1.52 -52.92 16.36
N VAL A 38 -0.38 -52.59 15.76
CA VAL A 38 0.71 -51.88 16.46
C VAL A 38 0.18 -50.61 17.13
N GLY A 39 0.39 -50.49 18.44
CA GLY A 39 -0.06 -49.36 19.26
C GLY A 39 -1.50 -49.44 19.77
N ASP A 40 -2.30 -50.42 19.33
CA ASP A 40 -3.66 -50.61 19.86
C ASP A 40 -3.60 -51.29 21.25
N PRO A 41 -4.46 -50.90 22.20
CA PRO A 41 -4.59 -51.60 23.48
C PRO A 41 -5.44 -52.87 23.32
N LEU A 42 -4.98 -53.98 23.89
CA LEU A 42 -5.73 -55.22 24.03
C LEU A 42 -5.97 -55.52 25.51
N THR A 43 -7.23 -55.77 25.87
CA THR A 43 -7.62 -56.15 27.23
C THR A 43 -7.62 -57.66 27.38
N LEU A 44 -6.81 -58.16 28.31
CA LEU A 44 -6.76 -59.56 28.74
C LEU A 44 -7.50 -59.70 30.08
N ARG A 45 -8.41 -60.65 30.19
CA ARG A 45 -9.15 -60.98 31.40
C ARG A 45 -8.57 -62.23 32.04
N LEU A 46 -8.03 -62.08 33.24
CA LEU A 46 -7.53 -63.17 34.05
C LEU A 46 -8.63 -63.66 34.99
N HIS A 47 -9.04 -64.91 34.81
CA HIS A 47 -10.06 -65.60 35.60
C HIS A 47 -9.38 -66.62 36.50
N VAL A 48 -9.52 -66.45 37.82
CA VAL A 48 -8.96 -67.38 38.81
C VAL A 48 -10.09 -67.96 39.62
N ASN A 49 -10.28 -69.27 39.52
CA ASN A 49 -11.28 -69.98 40.28
C ASN A 49 -10.60 -70.74 41.43
N HIS A 50 -11.03 -70.49 42.66
CA HIS A 50 -10.42 -71.09 43.85
C HIS A 50 -11.47 -71.43 44.93
N PRO A 51 -11.20 -72.44 45.78
CA PRO A 51 -12.07 -72.75 46.92
C PRO A 51 -12.01 -71.65 48.01
N PRO A 52 -13.06 -71.54 48.84
CA PRO A 52 -13.10 -70.60 49.95
C PRO A 52 -11.98 -70.87 50.96
N GLY A 53 -11.38 -69.81 51.51
CA GLY A 53 -10.24 -69.91 52.43
C GLY A 53 -8.86 -69.96 51.75
N THR A 54 -8.81 -69.78 50.43
CA THR A 54 -7.56 -69.60 49.67
C THR A 54 -7.27 -68.11 49.50
N LEU A 55 -6.05 -67.68 49.80
CA LEU A 55 -5.56 -66.34 49.54
C LEU A 55 -4.76 -66.33 48.24
N VAL A 56 -5.24 -65.63 47.22
CA VAL A 56 -4.56 -65.44 45.94
C VAL A 56 -3.70 -64.17 46.01
N GLU A 57 -2.42 -64.27 45.67
CA GLU A 57 -1.49 -63.13 45.61
C GLU A 57 -1.56 -62.44 44.23
N GLU A 58 -0.87 -61.31 44.07
CA GLU A 58 -0.85 -60.54 42.82
C GLU A 58 -0.14 -61.34 41.71
N PRO A 59 -0.65 -61.33 40.45
CA PRO A 59 -0.07 -62.14 39.40
C PRO A 59 1.31 -61.63 39.01
N VAL A 60 2.24 -62.56 38.83
CA VAL A 60 3.59 -62.26 38.35
C VAL A 60 3.63 -62.52 36.86
N VAL A 61 3.76 -61.42 36.09
CA VAL A 61 3.90 -61.46 34.63
C VAL A 61 5.37 -61.21 34.29
N GLU A 62 6.11 -62.27 34.03
CA GLU A 62 7.49 -62.19 33.56
C GLU A 62 7.51 -62.16 32.03
N LEU A 63 7.46 -60.95 31.47
CA LEU A 63 7.71 -60.73 30.06
C LEU A 63 9.20 -60.99 29.80
N GLY A 64 9.53 -62.16 29.22
CA GLY A 64 10.91 -62.53 28.88
C GLY A 64 11.54 -61.62 27.80
N GLU A 65 12.66 -62.03 27.20
CA GLU A 65 13.33 -61.25 26.15
C GLU A 65 12.41 -60.91 24.95
N GLU A 66 11.51 -61.81 24.57
CA GLU A 66 10.48 -61.61 23.53
C GLU A 66 9.37 -60.64 23.97
N GLY A 67 9.20 -60.44 25.28
CA GLY A 67 8.24 -59.53 25.87
C GLY A 67 8.72 -58.07 25.94
N LYS A 68 9.96 -57.75 25.55
CA LYS A 68 10.45 -56.35 25.49
C LYS A 68 9.66 -55.47 24.52
N GLN A 69 9.03 -56.08 23.52
CA GLN A 69 8.20 -55.39 22.52
C GLN A 69 6.74 -55.28 22.97
N LEU A 70 6.37 -55.91 24.08
CA LEU A 70 5.05 -55.89 24.70
C LEU A 70 5.09 -55.05 25.97
N GLU A 71 4.13 -54.16 26.12
CA GLU A 71 4.04 -53.27 27.28
C GLU A 71 2.70 -53.45 27.99
N VAL A 72 2.74 -53.61 29.32
CA VAL A 72 1.55 -53.62 30.16
C VAL A 72 1.21 -52.18 30.51
N LEU A 73 0.18 -51.62 29.87
CA LEU A 73 -0.26 -50.24 30.07
C LEU A 73 -0.96 -50.04 31.42
N GLY A 74 -1.60 -51.08 31.96
CA GLY A 74 -2.27 -51.00 33.24
C GLY A 74 -2.95 -52.30 33.65
N ALA A 75 -3.26 -52.39 34.94
CA ALA A 75 -3.93 -53.54 35.55
C ALA A 75 -5.07 -53.06 36.47
N SER A 76 -6.21 -53.72 36.40
CA SER A 76 -7.33 -53.46 37.31
C SER A 76 -7.06 -54.01 38.71
N ARG A 77 -7.88 -53.59 39.68
CA ARG A 77 -8.00 -54.28 40.97
C ARG A 77 -8.70 -55.63 40.75
N TRP A 78 -8.48 -56.56 41.67
CA TRP A 78 -9.22 -57.82 41.71
C TRP A 78 -10.71 -57.54 41.96
N ASP A 79 -11.55 -58.07 41.08
CA ASP A 79 -12.99 -58.16 41.29
C ASP A 79 -13.36 -59.58 41.69
N THR A 80 -14.33 -59.73 42.60
CA THR A 80 -14.72 -61.02 43.18
C THR A 80 -16.17 -61.32 42.86
N VAL A 81 -16.39 -62.38 42.08
CA VAL A 81 -17.71 -62.90 41.75
C VAL A 81 -17.89 -64.24 42.46
N ALA A 82 -18.83 -64.30 43.41
CA ALA A 82 -19.16 -65.56 44.08
C ALA A 82 -19.91 -66.49 43.11
N ARG A 83 -19.36 -67.67 42.83
CA ARG A 83 -19.96 -68.66 41.91
C ARG A 83 -20.18 -69.99 42.63
N GLY A 84 -21.27 -70.07 43.39
CA GLY A 84 -21.65 -71.29 44.10
C GLY A 84 -20.69 -71.62 45.25
N ASN A 85 -20.02 -72.77 45.19
CA ASN A 85 -19.06 -73.23 46.20
C ASN A 85 -17.61 -72.80 45.91
N GLU A 86 -17.39 -72.04 44.84
CA GLU A 86 -16.09 -71.53 44.42
C GLU A 86 -16.14 -70.01 44.28
N ILE A 87 -14.99 -69.36 44.43
CA ILE A 87 -14.83 -67.92 44.28
C ILE A 87 -14.11 -67.67 42.95
N LEU A 88 -14.74 -66.88 42.08
CA LEU A 88 -14.14 -66.44 40.82
C LEU A 88 -13.56 -65.04 41.02
N LEU A 89 -12.24 -64.92 40.94
CA LEU A 89 -11.55 -63.65 40.87
C LEU A 89 -11.34 -63.26 39.41
N GLN A 90 -11.58 -61.99 39.10
CA GLN A 90 -11.37 -61.42 37.78
C GLN A 90 -10.43 -60.22 37.87
N LYS A 91 -9.51 -60.13 36.91
CA LYS A 91 -8.60 -58.98 36.78
C LYS A 91 -8.36 -58.69 35.31
N GLU A 92 -8.42 -57.42 34.94
CA GLU A 92 -8.17 -56.97 33.58
C GLU A 92 -6.74 -56.43 33.47
N LEU A 93 -6.01 -56.88 32.45
CA LEU A 93 -4.66 -56.44 32.11
C LEU A 93 -4.72 -55.82 30.71
N VAL A 94 -4.30 -54.57 30.58
CA VAL A 94 -4.24 -53.89 29.28
C VAL A 94 -2.81 -53.98 28.76
N VAL A 95 -2.64 -54.60 27.60
CA VAL A 95 -1.35 -54.77 26.94
C VAL A 95 -1.34 -54.09 25.58
N THR A 96 -0.18 -53.61 25.14
CA THR A 96 0.03 -53.13 23.77
C THR A 96 1.37 -53.63 23.24
N ALA A 97 1.55 -53.54 21.92
CA ALA A 97 2.77 -53.94 21.24
C ALA A 97 3.25 -52.84 20.29
N TRP A 98 4.56 -52.63 20.26
CA TRP A 98 5.19 -51.59 19.43
C TRP A 98 5.80 -52.11 18.13
N ASP A 99 5.98 -53.43 18.00
CA ASP A 99 6.51 -54.08 16.80
C ASP A 99 5.52 -55.10 16.23
N THR A 100 5.52 -55.28 14.91
CA THR A 100 4.71 -56.30 14.23
C THR A 100 5.32 -57.68 14.36
N GLY A 101 4.49 -58.71 14.52
CA GLY A 101 4.97 -60.08 14.56
C GLY A 101 4.01 -61.02 15.30
N PHE A 102 4.45 -62.26 15.44
CA PHE A 102 3.78 -63.23 16.31
C PHE A 102 4.53 -63.26 17.65
N PHE A 103 3.80 -62.93 18.71
CA PHE A 103 4.31 -62.93 20.07
C PHE A 103 3.60 -64.01 20.87
N LEU A 104 4.33 -64.63 21.79
CA LEU A 104 3.75 -65.57 22.74
C LEU A 104 3.78 -64.94 24.12
N LEU A 105 2.60 -64.57 24.64
CA LEU A 105 2.51 -64.12 26.02
C LEU A 105 2.78 -65.31 26.95
N PRO A 106 3.77 -65.22 27.84
CA PRO A 106 4.12 -66.31 28.73
C PRO A 106 2.98 -66.58 29.74
N ALA A 107 2.97 -67.81 30.26
CA ALA A 107 2.05 -68.22 31.32
C ALA A 107 2.15 -67.26 32.52
N VAL A 108 1.02 -66.68 32.91
CA VAL A 108 0.94 -65.81 34.10
C VAL A 108 0.99 -66.70 35.33
N GLN A 109 1.92 -66.40 36.24
CA GLN A 109 2.10 -67.13 37.47
C GLN A 109 1.27 -66.50 38.58
N LEU A 110 0.47 -67.31 39.26
CA LEU A 110 -0.44 -66.90 40.33
C LEU A 110 -0.10 -67.68 41.61
N PRO A 111 0.77 -67.13 42.47
CA PRO A 111 1.02 -67.69 43.78
C PRO A 111 -0.26 -67.65 44.62
N PHE A 112 -0.57 -68.74 45.31
CA PHE A 112 -1.69 -68.79 46.24
C PHE A 112 -1.29 -69.54 47.51
N SER A 113 -1.92 -69.17 48.62
CA SER A 113 -1.75 -69.83 49.92
C SER A 113 -3.11 -70.34 50.39
N GLY A 114 -3.27 -71.65 50.46
CA GLY A 114 -4.51 -72.31 50.87
C GLY A 114 -4.32 -73.29 52.03
N PRO A 115 -5.37 -74.05 52.41
CA PRO A 115 -5.32 -75.03 53.47
C PRO A 115 -4.26 -76.14 53.27
N GLY A 116 -3.86 -76.39 52.02
CA GLY A 116 -2.83 -77.36 51.64
C GLY A 116 -1.40 -76.81 51.58
N GLY A 117 -1.18 -75.53 51.92
CA GLY A 117 0.12 -74.86 51.81
C GLY A 117 0.15 -73.81 50.70
N ARG A 118 1.37 -73.35 50.38
CA ARG A 118 1.63 -72.40 49.29
C ARG A 118 1.94 -73.18 48.00
N ASP A 119 1.27 -72.82 46.93
CA ASP A 119 1.48 -73.38 45.59
C ASP A 119 1.29 -72.27 44.52
N THR A 120 1.53 -72.56 43.25
CA THR A 120 1.47 -71.56 42.16
C THR A 120 0.65 -72.11 40.99
N ALA A 121 -0.48 -71.47 40.72
CA ALA A 121 -1.27 -71.73 39.52
C ALA A 121 -0.63 -71.01 38.32
N ARG A 122 -0.81 -71.57 37.12
CA ARG A 122 -0.29 -71.00 35.88
C ARG A 122 -1.40 -70.97 34.84
N THR A 123 -1.47 -69.89 34.07
CA THR A 123 -2.32 -69.84 32.88
C THR A 123 -1.62 -70.56 31.73
N ASP A 124 -2.37 -70.87 30.68
CA ASP A 124 -1.76 -71.26 29.41
C ASP A 124 -1.09 -70.04 28.74
N PRO A 125 -0.02 -70.24 27.97
CA PRO A 125 0.55 -69.18 27.11
C PRO A 125 -0.47 -68.71 26.08
N PHE A 126 -0.53 -67.40 25.85
CA PHE A 126 -1.48 -66.81 24.92
C PHE A 126 -0.78 -66.32 23.63
N PRO A 127 -1.04 -66.94 22.46
CA PRO A 127 -0.47 -66.50 21.20
C PRO A 127 -1.15 -65.22 20.72
N LEU A 128 -0.35 -64.23 20.35
CA LEU A 128 -0.78 -62.89 19.98
C LEU A 128 -0.18 -62.46 18.64
N GLU A 129 -1.02 -62.11 17.68
CA GLU A 129 -0.57 -61.59 16.37
C GLU A 129 -0.68 -60.06 16.33
N VAL A 130 0.46 -59.37 16.16
CA VAL A 130 0.51 -57.92 16.01
C VAL A 130 0.65 -57.56 14.54
N ARG A 131 -0.39 -56.95 13.99
CA ARG A 131 -0.47 -56.55 12.59
C ARG A 131 -0.09 -55.09 12.41
N SER A 132 0.55 -54.76 11.29
CA SER A 132 0.62 -53.36 10.86
C SER A 132 -0.74 -52.95 10.31
N VAL A 133 -1.14 -51.70 10.55
CA VAL A 133 -2.23 -51.09 9.81
C VAL A 133 -1.80 -51.05 8.34
N GLN A 134 -2.48 -51.81 7.47
CA GLN A 134 -2.25 -51.70 6.04
C GLN A 134 -2.72 -50.30 5.63
N THR A 135 -1.77 -49.42 5.33
CA THR A 135 -2.08 -48.26 4.51
C THR A 135 -2.28 -48.82 3.12
N ASP A 136 -3.53 -48.93 2.68
CA ASP A 136 -3.83 -49.04 1.26
C ASP A 136 -2.95 -47.98 0.60
N SER A 137 -1.97 -48.43 -0.17
CA SER A 137 -1.12 -47.56 -0.94
C SER A 137 -2.03 -46.94 -2.00
N VAL A 138 -2.78 -45.91 -1.62
CA VAL A 138 -3.36 -44.94 -2.52
C VAL A 138 -2.15 -44.49 -3.30
N PHE A 139 -2.08 -44.90 -4.57
CA PHE A 139 -1.06 -44.49 -5.51
C PHE A 139 -0.77 -43.02 -5.25
N VAL A 140 0.39 -42.74 -4.65
CA VAL A 140 0.83 -41.36 -4.45
C VAL A 140 1.13 -40.88 -5.85
N ALA A 141 0.12 -40.26 -6.48
CA ALA A 141 0.30 -39.65 -7.77
C ALA A 141 1.50 -38.70 -7.65
N PRO A 142 2.45 -38.73 -8.59
CA PRO A 142 3.59 -37.82 -8.53
C PRO A 142 3.07 -36.39 -8.40
N ASN A 143 3.72 -35.58 -7.54
CA ASN A 143 3.38 -34.16 -7.39
C ASN A 143 3.31 -33.53 -8.78
N LYS A 144 2.09 -33.24 -9.25
CA LYS A 144 1.87 -32.65 -10.56
C LYS A 144 2.61 -31.32 -10.58
N ALA A 145 3.38 -31.09 -11.63
CA ALA A 145 4.00 -29.78 -11.85
C ALA A 145 2.91 -28.70 -11.86
N ILE A 146 3.22 -27.53 -11.31
CA ILE A 146 2.34 -26.36 -11.40
C ILE A 146 2.18 -26.04 -12.89
N VAL A 147 1.02 -26.36 -13.44
CA VAL A 147 0.66 -25.98 -14.81
C VAL A 147 0.51 -24.47 -14.80
N ARG A 148 1.46 -23.76 -15.40
CA ARG A 148 1.34 -22.31 -15.60
C ARG A 148 0.20 -22.08 -16.56
N GLU A 149 -0.79 -21.31 -16.12
CA GLU A 149 -1.86 -20.87 -17.00
C GLU A 149 -1.26 -20.01 -18.14
N PRO A 150 -1.77 -20.17 -19.37
CA PRO A 150 -1.35 -19.31 -20.47
C PRO A 150 -1.79 -17.87 -20.18
N TRP A 151 -0.88 -16.93 -20.42
CA TRP A 151 -1.11 -15.51 -20.19
C TRP A 151 -2.36 -15.02 -20.91
N HIS A 152 -3.31 -14.44 -20.18
CA HIS A 152 -4.50 -13.80 -20.72
C HIS A 152 -4.36 -12.28 -20.72
N TRP A 153 -5.00 -11.61 -21.69
CA TRP A 153 -5.03 -10.15 -21.75
C TRP A 153 -5.61 -9.50 -20.49
N LYS A 154 -6.47 -10.23 -19.75
CA LYS A 154 -7.03 -9.79 -18.46
C LYS A 154 -5.96 -9.68 -17.36
N ASP A 155 -4.90 -10.48 -17.43
CA ASP A 155 -3.80 -10.46 -16.46
C ASP A 155 -2.96 -9.17 -16.60
N ALA A 156 -2.97 -8.59 -17.81
CA ALA A 156 -2.36 -7.29 -18.09
C ALA A 156 -3.26 -6.10 -17.68
N LEU A 157 -4.56 -6.32 -17.44
CA LEU A 157 -5.52 -5.26 -17.14
C LEU A 157 -5.15 -4.43 -15.89
N PRO A 158 -4.77 -5.01 -14.73
CA PRO A 158 -4.35 -4.21 -13.56
C PRO A 158 -3.11 -3.37 -13.83
N TRP A 159 -2.17 -3.87 -14.64
CA TRP A 159 -0.97 -3.13 -15.05
C TRP A 159 -1.32 -1.97 -15.99
N LEU A 160 -2.24 -2.19 -16.94
CA LEU A 160 -2.73 -1.14 -17.84
C LEU A 160 -3.51 -0.06 -17.09
N ILE A 161 -4.35 -0.44 -16.12
CA ILE A 161 -5.07 0.50 -15.24
C ILE A 161 -4.08 1.28 -14.36
N GLY A 162 -3.07 0.61 -13.80
CA GLY A 162 -2.01 1.24 -13.03
C GLY A 162 -1.19 2.25 -13.85
N LEU A 163 -0.82 1.87 -15.08
CA LEU A 163 -0.09 2.76 -15.99
C LEU A 163 -0.96 3.95 -16.44
N GLY A 164 -2.23 3.69 -16.74
CA GLY A 164 -3.19 4.72 -17.12
C GLY A 164 -3.46 5.73 -15.99
N SER A 165 -3.60 5.25 -14.75
CA SER A 165 -3.80 6.13 -13.59
C SER A 165 -2.57 6.98 -13.30
N LEU A 166 -1.36 6.42 -13.43
CA LEU A 166 -0.11 7.16 -13.30
C LEU A 166 0.03 8.24 -14.38
N ALA A 167 -0.26 7.90 -15.64
CA ALA A 167 -0.25 8.85 -16.74
C ALA A 167 -1.25 9.99 -16.52
N LEU A 168 -2.45 9.67 -16.03
CA LEU A 168 -3.47 10.67 -15.70
C LEU A 168 -3.03 11.57 -14.54
N ALA A 169 -2.40 11.03 -13.50
CA ALA A 169 -1.87 11.79 -12.38
C ALA A 169 -0.75 12.76 -12.82
N VAL A 170 0.14 12.30 -13.69
CA VAL A 170 1.20 13.15 -14.29
C VAL A 170 0.59 14.25 -15.15
N LEU A 171 -0.40 13.93 -15.98
CA LEU A 171 -1.10 14.92 -16.81
C LEU A 171 -1.83 15.95 -15.96
N ALA A 172 -2.54 15.51 -14.92
CA ALA A 172 -3.23 16.39 -13.98
C ALA A 172 -2.23 17.29 -13.23
N GLY A 173 -1.12 16.75 -12.75
CA GLY A 173 -0.05 17.52 -12.11
C GLY A 173 0.58 18.54 -13.07
N TRP A 174 0.86 18.15 -14.31
CA TRP A 174 1.38 19.05 -15.33
C TRP A 174 0.39 20.17 -15.68
N LEU A 175 -0.89 19.85 -15.86
CA LEU A 175 -1.94 20.83 -16.09
C LEU A 175 -2.12 21.76 -14.89
N PHE A 176 -2.06 21.23 -13.66
CA PHE A 176 -2.14 22.03 -12.43
C PHE A 176 -0.96 22.99 -12.31
N VAL A 177 0.26 22.52 -12.57
CA VAL A 177 1.46 23.38 -12.60
C VAL A 177 1.35 24.41 -13.72
N ARG A 178 0.92 24.02 -14.92
CA ARG A 178 0.70 24.95 -16.04
C ARG A 178 -0.38 25.99 -15.72
N TRP A 179 -1.43 25.61 -15.00
CA TRP A 179 -2.50 26.50 -14.57
C TRP A 179 -2.02 27.48 -13.49
N ARG A 180 -1.30 27.00 -12.48
CA ARG A 180 -0.68 27.86 -11.44
C ARG A 180 0.43 28.76 -11.97
N ARG A 181 1.15 28.31 -12.99
CA ARG A 181 2.19 29.08 -13.68
C ARG A 181 1.64 29.91 -14.84
N ARG A 182 0.31 30.00 -15.01
CA ARG A 182 -0.23 31.04 -15.88
C ARG A 182 0.23 32.37 -15.29
N PRO A 183 0.92 33.22 -16.07
CA PRO A 183 1.14 34.58 -15.62
C PRO A 183 -0.23 35.13 -15.25
N ALA A 184 -0.37 35.67 -14.05
CA ALA A 184 -1.53 36.50 -13.74
C ALA A 184 -1.64 37.49 -14.90
N GLU A 185 -2.84 37.63 -15.47
CA GLU A 185 -3.08 38.72 -16.40
C GLU A 185 -2.50 39.97 -15.76
N PRO A 186 -1.62 40.71 -16.45
CA PRO A 186 -1.12 41.96 -15.90
C PRO A 186 -2.35 42.75 -15.49
N PRO A 187 -2.39 43.29 -14.26
CA PRO A 187 -3.50 44.13 -13.85
C PRO A 187 -3.74 45.16 -14.97
N PRO A 188 -5.01 45.49 -15.28
CA PRO A 188 -5.32 46.45 -16.34
C PRO A 188 -4.38 47.62 -16.17
N ALA A 189 -3.59 47.91 -17.22
CA ALA A 189 -2.56 48.92 -17.16
C ALA A 189 -3.15 50.15 -16.48
N ALA A 190 -2.56 50.56 -15.35
CA ALA A 190 -2.94 51.81 -14.70
C ALA A 190 -3.05 52.87 -15.79
N PRO A 191 -4.12 53.70 -15.80
CA PRO A 191 -4.35 54.66 -16.88
C PRO A 191 -3.02 55.35 -17.14
N GLU A 192 -2.51 55.12 -18.36
CA GLU A 192 -1.20 55.62 -18.76
C GLU A 192 -1.27 57.11 -18.46
N ARG A 193 -0.51 57.57 -17.44
CA ARG A 193 -0.52 58.98 -17.07
C ARG A 193 -0.08 59.70 -18.33
N ILE A 194 -1.03 60.28 -19.07
CA ILE A 194 -0.78 61.01 -20.30
C ILE A 194 0.18 62.12 -19.87
N ARG A 195 1.47 61.93 -20.19
CA ARG A 195 2.49 62.90 -19.80
C ARG A 195 2.06 64.23 -20.41
N PRO A 196 2.01 65.30 -19.61
CA PRO A 196 1.42 66.53 -20.09
C PRO A 196 2.25 67.07 -21.27
N PRO A 197 1.60 67.62 -22.32
CA PRO A 197 2.28 67.97 -23.58
C PRO A 197 3.50 68.88 -23.44
N HIS A 198 3.49 69.77 -22.44
CA HIS A 198 4.59 70.69 -22.18
C HIS A 198 5.85 69.99 -21.65
N GLU A 199 5.72 68.95 -20.81
CA GLU A 199 6.87 68.17 -20.33
C GLU A 199 7.57 67.45 -21.48
N ILE A 200 6.79 66.82 -22.37
CA ILE A 200 7.31 66.12 -23.55
C ILE A 200 8.06 67.10 -24.47
N ALA A 201 7.48 68.29 -24.70
CA ALA A 201 8.08 69.30 -25.56
C ALA A 201 9.38 69.87 -24.96
N LEU A 202 9.42 70.16 -23.65
CA LEU A 202 10.62 70.64 -22.96
C LEU A 202 11.74 69.59 -22.93
N GLU A 203 11.40 68.31 -22.74
CA GLU A 203 12.33 67.19 -22.83
C GLU A 203 12.96 67.14 -24.25
N LYS A 204 12.13 67.20 -25.29
CA LYS A 204 12.58 67.21 -26.69
C LYS A 204 13.43 68.43 -27.04
N LEU A 205 13.09 69.62 -26.55
CA LEU A 205 13.90 70.83 -26.72
C LEU A 205 15.28 70.69 -26.08
N THR A 206 15.35 70.12 -24.87
CA THR A 206 16.61 69.85 -24.17
C THR A 206 17.48 68.85 -24.95
N GLY A 207 16.85 67.81 -25.52
CA GLY A 207 17.50 66.86 -26.42
C GLY A 207 17.96 67.47 -27.75
N LEU A 208 17.25 68.46 -28.28
CA LEU A 208 17.68 69.20 -29.48
C LEU A 208 18.88 70.12 -29.17
N GLU A 209 18.86 70.81 -28.04
CA GLU A 209 19.94 71.70 -27.58
C GLU A 209 21.25 70.92 -27.37
N SER A 210 21.18 69.75 -26.75
CA SER A 210 22.36 68.91 -26.46
C SER A 210 23.06 68.38 -27.71
N ARG A 211 22.31 68.16 -28.81
CA ARG A 211 22.86 67.69 -30.09
C ARG A 211 23.68 68.73 -30.84
N LYS A 212 23.57 70.02 -30.50
CA LYS A 212 24.38 71.12 -31.07
C LYS A 212 24.41 71.14 -32.62
N LEU A 213 23.31 70.73 -33.28
CA LEU A 213 23.23 70.54 -34.73
C LEU A 213 23.61 71.79 -35.53
N TRP A 214 23.18 72.98 -35.08
CA TRP A 214 23.52 74.24 -35.77
C TRP A 214 25.01 74.60 -35.67
N GLN A 215 25.71 74.18 -34.60
CA GLN A 215 27.17 74.36 -34.47
C GLN A 215 27.95 73.44 -35.40
N GLN A 216 27.33 72.35 -35.84
CA GLN A 216 27.88 71.39 -36.80
C GLN A 216 27.56 71.76 -38.25
N GLY A 217 26.96 72.93 -38.50
CA GLY A 217 26.53 73.38 -39.83
C GLY A 217 25.20 72.80 -40.29
N GLN A 218 24.54 71.95 -39.49
CA GLN A 218 23.24 71.32 -39.79
C GLN A 218 22.06 72.24 -39.42
N ILE A 219 22.09 73.49 -39.91
CA ILE A 219 21.11 74.53 -39.55
C ILE A 219 19.68 74.16 -39.97
N LYS A 220 19.51 73.56 -41.16
CA LYS A 220 18.20 73.17 -41.69
C LYS A 220 17.54 72.07 -40.87
N GLU A 221 18.33 71.09 -40.45
CA GLU A 221 17.87 69.98 -39.62
C GLU A 221 17.47 70.48 -38.23
N TYR A 222 18.31 71.32 -37.62
CA TYR A 222 18.00 71.97 -36.34
C TYR A 222 16.66 72.72 -36.35
N HIS A 223 16.43 73.57 -37.36
CA HIS A 223 15.18 74.33 -37.45
C HIS A 223 13.98 73.47 -37.87
N SER A 224 14.21 72.42 -38.66
CA SER A 224 13.14 71.46 -39.00
C SER A 224 12.65 70.71 -37.76
N GLU A 225 13.58 70.24 -36.92
CA GLU A 225 13.24 69.58 -35.66
C GLU A 225 12.65 70.55 -34.63
N LEU A 226 13.20 71.76 -34.49
CA LEU A 226 12.65 72.77 -33.59
C LEU A 226 11.19 73.09 -33.91
N THR A 227 10.90 73.24 -35.20
CA THR A 227 9.54 73.50 -35.70
C THR A 227 8.64 72.29 -35.52
N TYR A 228 9.17 71.09 -35.70
CA TYR A 228 8.43 69.84 -35.46
C TYR A 228 8.01 69.73 -33.99
N ILE A 229 8.92 69.99 -33.04
CA ILE A 229 8.62 69.96 -31.60
C ILE A 229 7.55 71.00 -31.25
N LEU A 230 7.66 72.22 -31.81
CA LEU A 230 6.65 73.26 -31.60
C LEU A 230 5.27 72.85 -32.15
N ARG A 231 5.21 72.28 -33.37
CA ARG A 231 3.95 71.83 -33.98
C ARG A 231 3.33 70.67 -33.22
N GLU A 232 4.13 69.68 -32.85
CA GLU A 232 3.71 68.56 -32.01
C GLU A 232 3.18 69.03 -30.65
N TYR A 233 3.81 70.04 -30.05
CA TYR A 233 3.29 70.66 -28.83
C TYR A 233 1.93 71.31 -29.05
N LEU A 234 1.77 72.11 -30.11
CA LEU A 234 0.50 72.77 -30.42
C LEU A 234 -0.63 71.75 -30.65
N GLU A 235 -0.32 70.66 -31.31
CA GLU A 235 -1.27 69.59 -31.60
C GLU A 235 -1.73 68.87 -30.34
N ASN A 236 -0.78 68.46 -29.49
CA ASN A 236 -1.09 67.79 -28.25
C ASN A 236 -1.73 68.71 -27.19
N ARG A 237 -1.41 70.01 -27.19
CA ARG A 237 -1.91 70.98 -26.19
C ARG A 237 -3.26 71.59 -26.55
N PHE A 238 -3.44 71.96 -27.82
CA PHE A 238 -4.58 72.72 -28.30
C PHE A 238 -5.50 71.93 -29.25
N GLY A 239 -5.15 70.68 -29.58
CA GLY A 239 -5.98 69.79 -30.39
C GLY A 239 -6.08 70.20 -31.86
N ILE A 240 -5.13 71.00 -32.37
CA ILE A 240 -5.04 71.38 -33.79
C ILE A 240 -4.10 70.42 -34.53
N GLN A 241 -4.39 70.04 -35.77
CA GLN A 241 -3.52 69.14 -36.55
C GLN A 241 -2.29 69.90 -37.11
N ALA A 242 -1.43 70.42 -36.25
CA ALA A 242 -0.33 71.32 -36.62
C ALA A 242 0.79 70.64 -37.42
N LEU A 243 0.96 69.32 -37.29
CA LEU A 243 1.93 68.57 -38.09
C LEU A 243 1.48 68.43 -39.56
N GLU A 244 0.18 68.30 -39.80
CA GLU A 244 -0.42 68.12 -41.13
C GLU A 244 -0.77 69.44 -41.84
N GLN A 245 -0.77 70.56 -41.10
CA GLN A 245 -1.14 71.88 -41.62
C GLN A 245 0.05 72.70 -42.10
N THR A 246 -0.17 73.55 -43.09
CA THR A 246 0.81 74.58 -43.46
C THR A 246 0.86 75.69 -42.41
N THR A 247 1.95 76.46 -42.37
CA THR A 247 2.08 77.60 -41.44
C THR A 247 0.91 78.59 -41.57
N ARG A 248 0.43 78.85 -42.80
CA ARG A 248 -0.71 79.74 -43.03
C ARG A 248 -2.01 79.23 -42.40
N GLU A 249 -2.25 77.92 -42.45
CA GLU A 249 -3.43 77.29 -41.86
C GLU A 249 -3.38 77.33 -40.34
N ILE A 250 -2.21 77.04 -39.74
CA ILE A 250 -2.00 77.17 -38.29
C ILE A 250 -2.29 78.61 -37.83
N LEU A 251 -1.79 79.61 -38.57
CA LEU A 251 -2.01 81.03 -38.26
C LEU A 251 -3.48 81.47 -38.33
N GLN A 252 -4.30 80.84 -39.18
CA GLN A 252 -5.74 81.10 -39.23
C GLN A 252 -6.48 80.52 -38.03
N GLN A 253 -5.94 79.46 -37.42
CA GLN A 253 -6.53 78.80 -36.25
C GLN A 253 -6.14 79.44 -34.91
N LEU A 254 -5.07 80.26 -34.87
CA LEU A 254 -4.58 80.93 -33.64
C LEU A 254 -5.68 81.66 -32.85
N GLY A 255 -6.60 82.34 -33.52
CA GLY A 255 -7.69 83.08 -32.87
C GLY A 255 -8.70 82.18 -32.13
N ARG A 256 -8.72 80.88 -32.43
CA ARG A 256 -9.60 79.89 -31.80
C ARG A 256 -8.94 79.18 -30.60
N LEU A 257 -7.64 79.40 -30.36
CA LEU A 257 -6.88 78.70 -29.32
C LEU A 257 -7.03 79.32 -27.91
N GLY A 258 -7.75 80.44 -27.77
CA GLY A 258 -7.95 81.10 -26.48
C GLY A 258 -6.66 81.69 -25.87
N LEU A 259 -5.61 81.86 -26.68
CA LEU A 259 -4.32 82.44 -26.28
C LEU A 259 -4.41 83.96 -26.13
N ALA A 260 -3.61 84.53 -25.22
CA ALA A 260 -3.43 85.97 -25.10
C ALA A 260 -2.83 86.56 -26.40
N SER A 261 -3.16 87.83 -26.71
CA SER A 261 -2.83 88.45 -28.00
C SER A 261 -1.33 88.59 -28.24
N ASP A 262 -0.55 88.77 -27.19
CA ASP A 262 0.91 88.76 -27.15
C ASP A 262 1.48 87.39 -27.49
N VAL A 263 0.96 86.32 -26.89
CA VAL A 263 1.38 84.93 -27.15
C VAL A 263 1.06 84.53 -28.60
N GLN A 264 -0.09 84.96 -29.13
CA GLN A 264 -0.44 84.75 -30.54
C GLN A 264 0.51 85.48 -31.50
N ALA A 265 0.95 86.70 -31.15
CA ALA A 265 1.92 87.45 -31.96
C ALA A 265 3.29 86.76 -31.96
N GLN A 266 3.75 86.30 -30.80
CA GLN A 266 5.01 85.55 -30.66
C GLN A 266 4.99 84.24 -31.45
N LEU A 267 3.91 83.45 -31.34
CA LEU A 267 3.76 82.21 -32.09
C LEU A 267 3.74 82.46 -33.60
N ARG A 268 3.11 83.56 -34.04
CA ARG A 268 3.11 83.96 -35.46
C ARG A 268 4.52 84.28 -35.95
N GLU A 269 5.26 85.07 -35.20
CA GLU A 269 6.64 85.42 -35.52
C GLU A 269 7.51 84.16 -35.60
N LEU A 270 7.40 83.25 -34.63
CA LEU A 270 8.18 82.01 -34.57
C LEU A 270 7.94 81.10 -35.79
N LEU A 271 6.68 80.85 -36.15
CA LEU A 271 6.35 79.98 -37.27
C LEU A 271 6.79 80.59 -38.62
N GLN A 272 6.65 81.90 -38.80
CA GLN A 272 7.10 82.58 -40.02
C GLN A 272 8.63 82.61 -40.10
N THR A 273 9.30 82.84 -38.98
CA THR A 273 10.76 82.85 -38.86
C THR A 273 11.35 81.47 -39.16
N ALA A 274 10.72 80.41 -38.67
CA ALA A 274 11.09 79.03 -38.96
C ALA A 274 11.00 78.69 -40.47
N ASP A 275 9.90 79.09 -41.12
CA ASP A 275 9.74 78.91 -42.57
C ASP A 275 10.82 79.67 -43.34
N LEU A 276 11.11 80.93 -42.95
CA LEU A 276 12.18 81.69 -43.56
C LEU A 276 13.51 80.96 -43.47
N VAL A 277 13.88 80.37 -42.33
CA VAL A 277 15.17 79.66 -42.20
C VAL A 277 15.19 78.32 -42.93
N LYS A 278 14.04 77.61 -43.00
CA LYS A 278 13.90 76.35 -43.73
C LYS A 278 14.05 76.55 -45.25
N PHE A 279 13.56 77.67 -45.78
CA PHE A 279 13.54 77.96 -47.21
C PHE A 279 14.58 78.99 -47.67
N ALA A 280 15.20 79.76 -46.77
CA ALA A 280 16.24 80.72 -47.13
C ALA A 280 17.54 80.02 -47.55
N LYS A 281 18.21 80.64 -48.53
CA LYS A 281 19.58 80.29 -48.91
C LYS A 281 20.64 80.94 -48.01
N ALA A 282 20.23 81.93 -47.20
CA ALA A 282 21.11 82.67 -46.29
C ALA A 282 21.18 81.99 -44.91
N GLN A 283 22.36 81.97 -44.32
CA GLN A 283 22.58 81.48 -42.95
C GLN A 283 22.39 82.64 -41.96
N PRO A 284 21.46 82.54 -40.99
CA PRO A 284 21.33 83.54 -39.95
C PRO A 284 22.57 83.56 -39.03
N PRO A 285 22.82 84.68 -38.32
CA PRO A 285 23.95 84.79 -37.40
C PRO A 285 23.85 83.75 -36.27
N ALA A 286 24.99 83.29 -35.74
CA ALA A 286 25.04 82.21 -34.74
C ALA A 286 24.19 82.47 -33.47
N GLU A 287 24.05 83.73 -33.07
CA GLU A 287 23.24 84.15 -31.91
C GLU A 287 21.72 83.95 -32.12
N PHE A 288 21.28 83.80 -33.36
CA PHE A 288 19.88 83.65 -33.70
C PHE A 288 19.31 82.28 -33.26
N HIS A 289 20.08 81.20 -33.46
CA HIS A 289 19.63 79.83 -33.13
C HIS A 289 19.25 79.62 -31.65
N PRO A 290 20.09 80.03 -30.67
CA PRO A 290 19.73 79.90 -29.27
C PRO A 290 18.58 80.85 -28.87
N ARG A 291 18.46 82.02 -29.50
CA ARG A 291 17.33 82.95 -29.25
C ARG A 291 15.99 82.32 -29.65
N VAL A 292 15.91 81.71 -30.84
CA VAL A 292 14.67 81.07 -31.30
C VAL A 292 14.30 79.88 -30.41
N LEU A 293 15.28 79.06 -30.00
CA LEU A 293 15.02 77.95 -29.07
C LEU A 293 14.48 78.45 -27.73
N GLN A 294 15.04 79.53 -27.20
CA GLN A 294 14.60 80.13 -25.95
C GLN A 294 13.18 80.72 -26.07
N GLN A 295 12.86 81.37 -27.18
CA GLN A 295 11.50 81.86 -27.45
C GLN A 295 10.47 80.71 -27.51
N VAL A 296 10.82 79.58 -28.15
CA VAL A 296 9.95 78.38 -28.18
C VAL A 296 9.75 77.80 -26.78
N ARG A 297 10.82 77.73 -25.98
CA ARG A 297 10.77 77.28 -24.58
C ARG A 297 9.86 78.17 -23.73
N GLU A 298 10.01 79.48 -23.84
CA GLU A 298 9.18 80.47 -23.12
C GLU A 298 7.71 80.37 -23.52
N LEU A 299 7.43 80.20 -24.82
CA LEU A 299 6.07 79.99 -25.32
C LEU A 299 5.41 78.76 -24.67
N ILE A 300 6.11 77.62 -24.61
CA ILE A 300 5.59 76.38 -24.00
C ILE A 300 5.33 76.56 -22.50
N GLU A 301 6.21 77.25 -21.79
CA GLU A 301 6.04 77.55 -20.36
C GLU A 301 4.87 78.49 -20.08
N GLN A 302 4.68 79.52 -20.92
CA GLN A 302 3.55 80.45 -20.82
C GLN A 302 2.20 79.79 -21.12
N THR A 303 2.20 78.71 -21.91
CA THR A 303 0.99 78.04 -22.38
C THR A 303 0.72 76.69 -21.73
N LYS A 304 1.49 76.33 -20.69
CA LYS A 304 1.31 75.09 -19.94
C LYS A 304 -0.10 74.98 -19.34
N PRO A 305 -0.70 73.77 -19.34
CA PRO A 305 -1.98 73.54 -18.69
C PRO A 305 -1.88 73.82 -17.19
N ALA A 306 -2.95 74.39 -16.62
CA ALA A 306 -3.07 74.51 -15.18
C ALA A 306 -3.03 73.11 -14.52
N PRO A 307 -2.44 72.97 -13.32
CA PRO A 307 -2.42 71.68 -12.62
C PRO A 307 -3.85 71.13 -12.48
N PRO A 308 -4.08 69.83 -12.70
CA PRO A 308 -5.37 69.23 -12.39
C PRO A 308 -5.67 69.46 -10.90
N ALA A 309 -6.90 69.88 -10.59
CA ALA A 309 -7.36 69.98 -9.22
C ALA A 309 -7.19 68.61 -8.55
N PRO A 310 -6.79 68.53 -7.26
CA PRO A 310 -6.62 67.26 -6.59
C PRO A 310 -7.93 66.48 -6.64
N GLU A 311 -7.89 65.30 -7.26
CA GLU A 311 -9.02 64.37 -7.32
C GLU A 311 -9.34 63.95 -5.88
N GLU A 312 -10.53 64.34 -5.39
CA GLU A 312 -11.09 63.82 -4.15
C GLU A 312 -11.30 62.30 -4.34
N THR A 313 -10.37 61.52 -3.78
CA THR A 313 -10.50 60.07 -3.63
C THR A 313 -11.69 59.78 -2.73
N ASN A 314 -12.85 59.57 -3.34
CA ASN A 314 -14.04 59.09 -2.64
C ASN A 314 -13.89 57.58 -2.46
N GLU A 315 -13.17 57.18 -1.41
CA GLU A 315 -13.19 55.80 -0.91
C GLU A 315 -14.58 55.50 -0.35
N SER A 316 -15.30 54.57 -0.97
CA SER A 316 -16.56 53.98 -0.48
C SER A 316 -16.37 52.51 -0.19
#